data_AF-A0A2W6NR95-F1
#
_entry.id   AF-A0A2W6NR95-F1
#
_cell.length_a   1.000
_cell.length_b   1.000
_cell.length_c   1.000
_cell.angle_alpha   90.00
_cell.angle_beta   90.00
_cell.angle_gamma   90.00
#
_symmetry.space_group_name_H-M   'P 1'
#
loop_
_entity.id
_entity.type
_entity.pdbx_description
1 polymer ?
#
loop_
_entity_poly.entity_id
_entity_poly.type
_entity_poly.pdbx_seq_one_letter_code
_entity_poly.pdbx_strand_id
1 'polypeptide(L)'
;MGLAGLVGIEDDEILKLMLPKQWGIDDVPVIVQDKKFSADGQIDYQLDVMTAAVGWFGDTLLTNGAIYPQHAAPRGWLRLRLLNGCNARSLNFATSDNRPLYVIASDGGLLP
;
A
#
# COMPACT_ATOMS: atom_id res chain seq x y z
N MET A 1 1.45 8.24 -15.30
CA MET A 1 0.88 9.13 -14.25
C MET A 1 0.80 8.40 -12.90
N GLY A 2 0.35 9.09 -11.83
CA GLY A 2 0.36 8.55 -10.45
C GLY A 2 -0.73 9.10 -9.52
N LEU A 3 -1.91 9.45 -10.05
CA LEU A 3 -3.02 9.97 -9.23
C LEU A 3 -3.61 8.84 -8.36
N ALA A 4 -3.38 8.92 -7.05
CA ALA A 4 -4.00 8.09 -6.03
C ALA A 4 -3.94 8.84 -4.69
N GLY A 5 -4.87 8.55 -3.79
CA GLY A 5 -4.94 9.16 -2.47
C GLY A 5 -5.63 8.25 -1.48
N LEU A 6 -5.52 8.58 -0.20
CA LEU A 6 -6.17 7.85 0.89
C LEU A 6 -7.15 8.78 1.61
N VAL A 7 -8.20 8.17 2.17
CA VAL A 7 -9.14 8.84 3.07
C VAL A 7 -9.05 8.12 4.42
N GLY A 8 -8.73 8.88 5.47
CA GLY A 8 -8.83 8.42 6.85
C GLY A 8 -10.20 8.75 7.41
N ILE A 9 -10.99 7.73 7.73
CA ILE A 9 -12.27 7.88 8.45
C ILE A 9 -12.05 7.44 9.89
N GLU A 10 -12.51 8.23 10.83
CA GLU A 10 -12.46 7.95 12.27
C GLU A 10 -13.86 8.08 12.87
N ASP A 11 -14.12 7.27 13.89
CA ASP A 11 -15.34 7.31 14.70
C ASP A 11 -14.99 7.19 16.20
N ASP A 12 -16.00 7.31 17.05
CA ASP A 12 -15.80 7.24 18.51
C ASP A 12 -15.39 5.84 18.99
N GLU A 13 -15.63 4.78 18.20
CA GLU A 13 -15.33 3.41 18.58
C GLU A 13 -13.84 3.12 18.39
N ILE A 14 -13.28 3.46 17.23
CA ILE A 14 -11.86 3.24 16.93
C ILE A 14 -10.93 4.02 17.86
N LEU A 15 -11.34 5.22 18.30
CA LEU A 15 -10.56 6.05 19.21
C LEU A 15 -10.44 5.44 20.62
N LYS A 16 -11.38 4.58 21.02
CA LYS A 16 -11.36 3.88 22.32
C LYS A 16 -10.45 2.65 22.33
N LEU A 17 -10.12 2.09 21.16
CA LEU A 17 -9.32 0.88 21.02
C LEU A 17 -7.82 1.10 21.29
N MET A 18 -7.38 2.35 21.48
CA MET A 18 -5.99 2.70 21.77
C MET A 18 -4.99 2.07 20.78
N LEU A 19 -5.41 1.93 19.51
CA LEU A 19 -4.55 1.48 18.42
C LEU A 19 -3.39 2.46 18.21
N PRO A 20 -2.28 2.01 17.58
CA PRO A 20 -1.29 2.92 17.02
C PRO A 20 -2.00 3.97 16.14
N LYS A 21 -1.68 5.23 16.38
CA LYS A 21 -2.43 6.39 15.87
C LYS A 21 -1.57 7.63 15.60
N GLN A 22 -0.25 7.53 15.80
CA GLN A 22 0.67 8.59 15.40
C GLN A 22 0.98 8.43 13.91
N TRP A 23 0.27 9.23 13.10
CA TRP A 23 0.40 9.20 11.66
C TRP A 23 1.85 9.39 11.20
N GLY A 24 2.34 8.48 10.34
CA GLY A 24 3.70 8.48 9.84
C GLY A 24 4.76 8.01 10.83
N ILE A 25 4.38 7.53 12.01
CA ILE A 25 5.29 6.98 13.03
C ILE A 25 4.92 5.52 13.29
N ASP A 26 3.78 5.29 13.94
CA ASP A 26 3.27 3.96 14.28
C ASP A 26 1.93 3.63 13.59
N ASP A 27 1.36 4.59 12.85
CA ASP A 27 0.23 4.42 11.95
C ASP A 27 0.59 4.95 10.56
N VAL A 28 0.81 4.07 9.60
CA VAL A 28 1.48 4.41 8.34
C VAL A 28 0.66 3.94 7.13
N PRO A 29 0.38 4.84 6.17
CA PRO A 29 -0.16 4.42 4.87
C PRO A 29 0.90 3.66 4.06
N VAL A 30 0.51 2.56 3.45
CA VAL A 30 1.41 1.77 2.59
C VAL A 30 0.69 1.51 1.27
N ILE A 31 0.84 2.45 0.34
CA ILE A 31 0.30 2.37 -1.01
C ILE A 31 1.33 1.68 -1.90
N VAL A 32 1.04 0.45 -2.31
CA VAL A 32 1.92 -0.33 -3.19
C VAL A 32 1.40 -0.27 -4.62
N GLN A 33 2.27 0.14 -5.54
CA GLN A 33 1.95 0.26 -6.96
C GLN A 33 3.08 -0.33 -7.79
N ASP A 34 2.77 -0.95 -8.92
CA ASP A 34 3.77 -1.29 -9.92
C ASP A 34 3.75 -0.29 -11.08
N LYS A 35 4.94 -0.01 -11.63
CA LYS A 35 5.12 0.81 -12.82
C LYS A 35 6.24 0.26 -13.69
N LYS A 36 6.16 0.54 -14.99
CA LYS A 36 7.25 0.34 -15.93
C LYS A 36 7.75 1.71 -16.37
N PHE A 37 9.07 1.83 -16.50
CA PHE A 37 9.72 3.06 -16.93
C PHE A 37 10.44 2.86 -18.27
N SER A 38 10.37 3.84 -19.16
CA SER A 38 11.20 3.92 -20.36
C SER A 38 12.65 4.32 -20.01
N ALA A 39 13.57 4.20 -20.97
CA ALA A 39 14.99 4.49 -20.75
C ALA A 39 15.27 5.97 -20.37
N ASP A 40 14.34 6.88 -20.67
CA ASP A 40 14.37 8.29 -20.27
C ASP A 40 13.68 8.56 -18.91
N GLY A 41 13.26 7.50 -18.21
CA GLY A 41 12.65 7.57 -16.87
C GLY A 41 11.17 7.95 -16.86
N GLN A 42 10.52 8.07 -18.03
CA GLN A 42 9.08 8.31 -18.09
C GLN A 42 8.29 7.03 -17.81
N ILE A 43 7.03 7.18 -17.39
CA ILE A 43 6.14 6.03 -17.19
C ILE A 43 5.73 5.49 -18.57
N ASP A 44 6.12 4.25 -18.88
CA ASP A 44 5.76 3.53 -20.11
C ASP A 44 4.35 2.91 -19.96
N TYR A 45 3.34 3.78 -19.98
CA TYR A 45 1.95 3.35 -19.96
C TYR A 45 1.41 3.20 -21.38
N GLN A 46 1.02 1.98 -21.73
CA GLN A 46 0.40 1.68 -23.03
C GLN A 46 -0.87 0.87 -22.81
N LEU A 47 -1.91 1.20 -23.57
CA LEU A 47 -3.15 0.44 -23.64
C LEU A 47 -3.25 -0.16 -25.04
N ASP A 48 -2.68 -1.34 -25.20
CA ASP A 48 -2.64 -2.16 -26.40
C ASP A 48 -3.48 -3.44 -26.25
N VAL A 49 -3.57 -4.26 -27.30
CA VAL A 49 -4.36 -5.51 -27.29
C VAL A 49 -3.93 -6.45 -26.16
N MET A 50 -2.64 -6.47 -25.81
CA MET A 50 -2.12 -7.36 -24.77
C MET A 50 -2.53 -6.88 -23.37
N THR A 51 -2.28 -5.61 -23.06
CA THR A 51 -2.65 -4.98 -21.78
C THR A 51 -4.16 -4.88 -21.59
N ALA A 52 -4.95 -4.83 -22.66
CA ALA A 52 -6.40 -4.95 -22.58
C ALA A 52 -6.86 -6.36 -22.16
N ALA A 53 -6.10 -7.40 -22.50
CA ALA A 53 -6.42 -8.78 -22.17
C ALA A 53 -5.93 -9.22 -20.78
N VAL A 54 -4.73 -8.78 -20.36
CA VAL A 54 -4.10 -9.22 -19.09
C VAL A 54 -3.87 -8.11 -18.06
N GLY A 55 -4.25 -6.87 -18.39
CA GLY A 55 -3.99 -5.70 -17.56
C GLY A 55 -2.58 -5.14 -17.72
N TRP A 56 -2.41 -3.85 -17.42
CA TRP A 56 -1.10 -3.22 -17.39
C TRP A 56 -0.41 -3.47 -16.04
N PHE A 57 0.79 -4.03 -16.08
CA PHE A 57 1.64 -4.26 -14.91
C PHE A 57 3.08 -3.87 -15.23
N GLY A 58 3.79 -3.44 -14.19
CA GLY A 58 5.18 -3.01 -14.26
C GLY A 58 6.15 -4.02 -13.67
N ASP A 59 7.44 -3.74 -13.87
CA ASP A 59 8.57 -4.45 -13.26
C ASP A 59 9.15 -3.71 -12.04
N THR A 60 8.76 -2.44 -11.83
CA THR A 60 9.24 -1.62 -10.73
C THR A 60 8.13 -1.44 -9.70
N LEU A 61 8.34 -1.97 -8.48
CA LEU A 61 7.42 -1.80 -7.37
C LEU A 61 7.75 -0.53 -6.59
N LEU A 62 6.73 0.27 -6.33
CA LEU A 62 6.79 1.51 -5.56
C LEU A 62 5.98 1.36 -4.29
N THR A 63 6.46 1.94 -3.20
CA THR A 63 5.74 2.10 -1.94
C THR A 63 5.67 3.58 -1.62
N ASN A 64 4.46 4.14 -1.58
CA ASN A 64 4.22 5.58 -1.45
C ASN A 64 5.03 6.42 -2.47
N GLY A 65 5.22 5.89 -3.68
CA GLY A 65 6.00 6.53 -4.75
C GLY A 65 7.51 6.35 -4.69
N ALA A 66 8.07 5.75 -3.63
CA ALA A 66 9.50 5.47 -3.51
C ALA A 66 9.83 4.01 -3.87
N ILE A 67 11.01 3.78 -4.45
CA ILE A 67 11.54 2.43 -4.69
C ILE A 67 12.13 1.92 -3.37
N TYR A 68 11.61 0.79 -2.88
CA TYR A 68 12.07 0.07 -1.69
C TYR A 68 12.46 0.98 -0.50
N PRO A 69 11.54 1.81 0.02
CA PRO A 69 11.83 2.70 1.14
C PRO A 69 12.00 1.92 2.45
N GLN A 70 12.60 2.59 3.42
CA GLN A 70 12.66 2.16 4.82
C GLN A 70 11.75 3.00 5.69
N HIS A 71 11.18 2.40 6.73
CA HIS A 71 10.38 3.09 7.75
C HIS A 71 10.91 2.77 9.14
N ALA A 72 11.23 3.81 9.92
CA ALA A 72 11.68 3.66 11.29
C ALA A 72 10.47 3.65 12.24
N ALA A 73 10.15 2.48 12.79
CA ALA A 73 9.05 2.32 13.73
C ALA A 73 9.54 2.25 15.19
N PRO A 74 8.78 2.79 16.17
CA PRO A 74 9.08 2.58 17.57
C PRO A 74 8.91 1.10 17.97
N ARG A 75 9.47 0.73 19.12
CA ARG A 75 9.27 -0.62 19.68
C ARG A 75 7.80 -0.81 20.06
N GLY A 76 7.15 -1.83 19.50
CA GLY A 76 5.78 -2.19 19.84
C GLY A 76 4.96 -2.52 18.61
N TRP A 77 3.68 -2.13 18.62
CA TRP A 77 2.76 -2.31 17.50
C TRP A 77 2.95 -1.24 16.44
N LEU A 78 3.07 -1.68 15.19
CA LEU A 78 3.06 -0.82 14.00
C LEU A 78 1.78 -1.14 13.22
N ARG A 79 0.95 -0.13 12.99
CA ARG A 79 -0.26 -0.21 12.18
C ARG A 79 0.08 0.17 10.73
N LEU A 80 -0.17 -0.76 9.81
CA LEU A 80 0.01 -0.56 8.37
C LEU A 80 -1.35 -0.47 7.69
N ARG A 81 -1.63 0.65 7.03
CA ARG A 81 -2.82 0.84 6.20
C ARG A 81 -2.48 0.48 4.76
N LEU A 82 -2.57 -0.81 4.45
CA LEU A 82 -2.17 -1.37 3.15
C LEU A 82 -3.21 -1.03 2.06
N LEU A 83 -2.73 -0.49 0.95
CA LEU A 83 -3.52 -0.29 -0.27
C LEU A 83 -2.77 -0.92 -1.45
N ASN A 84 -3.42 -1.86 -2.14
CA ASN A 84 -2.99 -2.26 -3.47
C ASN A 84 -3.48 -1.22 -4.49
N GLY A 85 -2.59 -0.31 -4.90
CA GLY A 85 -2.84 0.72 -5.90
C GLY A 85 -2.31 0.36 -7.29
N CYS A 86 -2.03 -0.92 -7.56
CA CYS A 86 -1.65 -1.41 -8.88
C CYS A 86 -2.86 -1.43 -9.82
N ASN A 87 -2.63 -1.26 -11.13
CA ASN A 87 -3.72 -1.30 -12.11
C ASN A 87 -4.30 -2.71 -12.27
N ALA A 88 -3.45 -3.74 -12.27
CA ALA A 88 -3.85 -5.12 -12.54
C ALA A 88 -3.18 -6.17 -11.65
N ARG A 89 -2.07 -5.82 -10.97
CA ARG A 89 -1.31 -6.76 -10.16
C ARG A 89 -2.00 -7.02 -8.82
N SER A 90 -2.32 -8.29 -8.56
CA SER A 90 -2.66 -8.75 -7.21
C SER A 90 -1.40 -8.90 -6.36
N LEU A 91 -1.51 -8.60 -5.07
CA LEU A 91 -0.41 -8.67 -4.10
C LEU A 91 -0.76 -9.64 -2.97
N ASN A 92 0.26 -10.27 -2.41
CA ASN A 92 0.17 -11.06 -1.20
C ASN A 92 1.27 -10.61 -0.23
N PHE A 93 0.88 -9.97 0.87
CA PHE A 93 1.82 -9.39 1.83
C PHE A 93 2.27 -10.41 2.87
N ALA A 94 3.58 -10.43 3.13
CA ALA A 94 4.20 -11.21 4.18
C ALA A 94 5.42 -10.46 4.73
N THR A 95 5.92 -10.89 5.88
CA THR A 95 7.15 -10.38 6.49
C THR A 95 8.30 -11.30 6.13
N SER A 96 9.49 -10.75 5.92
CA SER A 96 10.67 -11.53 5.49
C SER A 96 11.15 -12.52 6.54
N ASP A 97 10.82 -12.29 7.81
CA ASP A 97 11.19 -13.14 8.95
C ASP A 97 10.02 -13.99 9.47
N ASN A 98 8.92 -14.08 8.71
CA ASN A 98 7.72 -14.85 9.01
C ASN A 98 6.97 -14.43 10.29
N ARG A 99 7.21 -13.24 10.84
CA ARG A 99 6.37 -12.71 11.93
C ARG A 99 4.92 -12.50 11.43
N PRO A 100 3.91 -12.79 12.26
CA PRO A 100 2.51 -12.70 11.83
C PRO A 100 2.09 -11.26 11.55
N LEU A 101 1.16 -11.11 10.60
CA LEU A 101 0.37 -9.90 10.42
C LEU A 101 -1.01 -10.12 11.05
N TYR A 102 -1.47 -9.15 11.83
CA TYR A 102 -2.77 -9.17 12.48
C TYR A 102 -3.70 -8.22 11.72
N VAL A 103 -4.62 -8.77 10.93
CA VAL A 103 -5.61 -7.99 10.20
C VAL A 103 -6.65 -7.48 11.19
N ILE A 104 -6.84 -6.16 11.23
CA ILE A 104 -7.79 -5.48 12.14
C ILE A 104 -8.90 -4.73 11.39
N ALA A 105 -8.76 -4.55 10.08
CA ALA A 105 -9.70 -3.83 9.24
C ALA A 105 -9.67 -4.35 7.79
N SER A 106 -10.77 -4.14 7.07
CA SER A 106 -10.94 -4.34 5.62
C SER A 106 -11.39 -3.04 4.96
N ASP A 107 -11.83 -3.10 3.70
CA ASP A 107 -12.27 -1.93 2.91
C ASP A 107 -13.36 -1.09 3.62
N GLY A 108 -14.22 -1.75 4.41
CA GLY A 108 -15.36 -1.12 5.08
C GLY A 108 -15.11 -0.64 6.51
N GLY A 109 -13.93 -0.89 7.09
CA GLY A 109 -13.63 -0.56 8.48
C GLY A 109 -13.11 -1.75 9.29
N LEU A 110 -13.25 -1.69 10.62
CA LEU A 110 -12.74 -2.70 11.55
C LEU A 110 -13.38 -4.08 11.32
N LEU A 111 -12.64 -5.13 11.62
CA LEU A 111 -13.18 -6.50 11.64
C LEU A 111 -14.05 -6.72 12.90
N PRO A 112 -15.09 -7.59 12.81
CA PRO A 112 -15.94 -7.95 13.94
C PRO A 112 -15.22 -8.83 14.98
#